data_AF-A0AAC9HR23-F1
#
_entry.id   AF-A0AAC9HR23-F1
#
_cell.length_a   1.000
_cell.length_b   1.000
_cell.length_c   1.000
_cell.angle_alpha   90.00
_cell.angle_beta   90.00
_cell.angle_gamma   90.00
#
_symmetry.space_group_name_H-M   'P 1'
#
loop_
_entity.id
_entity.type
_entity.pdbx_description
1 polymer ?
#
loop_
_entity_poly.entity_id
_entity_poly.type
_entity_poly.pdbx_seq_one_letter_code
_entity_poly.pdbx_strand_id
1 'polypeptide(L)'
;MSVQPPAVLRDATHWDDVVAKLGLEHLRRHDLRHTGLTWMADAGVPVHVLRLIAGHGSLSTTQRYLHPDRQSFDDAGAALSAHLTASRSTGGPQLRVV
;
A
#
# COMPACT_ATOMS: atom_id res chain seq x y z
N MET A 1 6.92 1.36 -40.39
CA MET A 1 5.76 0.62 -39.85
C MET A 1 5.81 0.73 -38.34
N SER A 2 5.11 1.70 -37.76
CA SER A 2 5.18 2.00 -36.32
C SER A 2 4.13 1.15 -35.60
N VAL A 3 4.57 0.18 -34.80
CA VAL A 3 3.69 -0.70 -34.02
C VAL A 3 3.22 0.09 -32.79
N GLN A 4 1.95 0.49 -32.76
CA GLN A 4 1.30 1.03 -31.57
C GLN A 4 0.90 -0.13 -30.63
N PRO A 5 1.18 -0.07 -29.32
CA PRO A 5 0.68 -1.06 -28.36
C PRO A 5 -0.85 -0.94 -28.23
N PRO A 6 -1.56 -2.00 -27.81
CA PRO A 6 -3.00 -2.12 -28.02
C PRO A 6 -3.77 -1.04 -27.25
N ALA A 7 -4.43 -0.15 -27.99
CA ALA A 7 -5.38 0.84 -27.49
C ALA A 7 -6.65 0.22 -26.85
N VAL A 8 -6.77 -1.11 -26.88
CA VAL A 8 -7.95 -1.90 -26.52
C VAL A 8 -8.57 -1.51 -25.18
N LEU A 9 -7.79 -1.31 -24.11
CA LEU A 9 -8.36 -0.91 -22.81
C LEU A 9 -8.69 0.57 -22.72
N ARG A 10 -7.97 1.44 -23.45
CA ARG A 10 -8.25 2.89 -23.46
C ARG A 10 -9.57 3.15 -24.15
N ASP A 11 -9.75 2.51 -25.30
CA ASP A 11 -10.93 2.66 -26.14
C ASP A 11 -12.14 1.97 -25.50
N ALA A 12 -11.97 0.74 -24.98
CA ALA A 12 -13.07 0.02 -24.31
C ALA A 12 -13.61 0.74 -23.06
N THR A 13 -12.80 1.56 -22.41
CA THR A 13 -13.21 2.31 -21.21
C THR A 13 -13.63 3.75 -21.50
N HIS A 14 -13.60 4.19 -22.77
CA HIS A 14 -13.82 5.58 -23.15
C HIS A 14 -12.99 6.54 -22.28
N TRP A 15 -11.72 6.17 -22.03
CA TRP A 15 -10.88 6.84 -21.05
C TRP A 15 -10.72 8.34 -21.33
N ASP A 16 -10.62 8.72 -22.60
CA ASP A 16 -10.45 10.11 -23.01
C ASP A 16 -11.69 10.95 -22.69
N ASP A 17 -12.89 10.41 -22.88
CA ASP A 17 -14.14 11.07 -22.51
C ASP A 17 -14.26 11.23 -20.99
N VAL A 18 -13.85 10.22 -20.22
CA VAL A 18 -13.84 10.27 -18.75
C VAL A 18 -12.89 11.37 -18.28
N VAL A 19 -11.66 11.39 -18.80
CA VAL A 19 -10.65 12.40 -18.42
C VAL A 19 -11.10 13.80 -18.81
N ALA A 20 -11.66 13.99 -20.01
CA ALA A 20 -12.19 15.27 -20.47
C ALA A 20 -13.35 15.76 -19.59
N LYS A 21 -14.30 14.88 -19.25
CA LYS A 21 -15.44 15.22 -18.36
C LYS A 21 -14.99 15.59 -16.94
N LEU A 22 -13.91 14.98 -16.45
CA LEU A 22 -13.32 15.31 -15.16
C LEU A 22 -12.47 16.60 -15.19
N GLY A 23 -12.14 17.13 -16.37
CA GLY A 23 -11.28 18.30 -16.53
C GLY A 23 -9.81 18.04 -16.14
N LEU A 24 -9.36 16.78 -16.16
CA LEU A 24 -8.04 16.37 -15.69
C LEU A 24 -7.15 15.89 -16.84
N GLU A 25 -6.89 16.74 -17.84
CA GLU A 25 -6.27 16.39 -19.13
C GLU A 25 -4.96 15.61 -19.07
N HIS A 26 -4.23 15.66 -17.95
CA HIS A 26 -2.97 14.94 -17.74
C HIS A 26 -3.09 13.68 -16.85
N LEU A 27 -4.30 13.32 -16.41
CA LEU A 27 -4.53 12.14 -15.59
C LEU A 27 -4.25 10.87 -16.40
N ARG A 28 -3.32 10.04 -15.92
CA ARG A 28 -3.05 8.71 -16.48
C ARG A 28 -3.54 7.63 -15.54
N ARG A 29 -3.95 6.48 -16.10
CA ARG A 29 -4.29 5.28 -15.30
C ARG A 29 -3.17 4.82 -14.38
N HIS A 30 -1.91 5.05 -14.77
CA HIS A 30 -0.76 4.75 -13.93
C HIS A 30 -0.74 5.62 -12.66
N ASP A 31 -1.19 6.87 -12.74
CA ASP A 31 -1.26 7.77 -11.59
C ASP A 31 -2.33 7.28 -10.61
N LEU A 32 -3.50 6.85 -11.10
CA LEU A 32 -4.53 6.22 -10.27
C LEU A 32 -4.02 4.97 -9.56
N ARG A 33 -3.30 4.12 -10.29
CA ARG A 33 -2.67 2.92 -9.71
C ARG A 33 -1.65 3.29 -8.64
N HIS A 34 -0.86 4.33 -8.86
CA HIS A 34 0.10 4.82 -7.89
C HIS A 34 -0.62 5.30 -6.62
N THR A 35 -1.66 6.13 -6.76
CA THR A 35 -2.47 6.61 -5.64
C THR A 35 -3.07 5.48 -4.84
N GLY A 36 -3.68 4.49 -5.51
CA GLY A 36 -4.27 3.34 -4.82
C GLY A 36 -3.25 2.50 -4.03
N LEU A 37 -2.05 2.31 -4.58
CA LEU A 37 -0.98 1.57 -3.88
C LEU A 37 -0.42 2.36 -2.69
N THR A 38 -0.31 3.69 -2.79
CA THR A 38 0.05 4.55 -1.66
C THR A 38 -1.00 4.48 -0.56
N TRP A 39 -2.30 4.61 -0.88
CA TRP A 39 -3.35 4.53 0.16
C TRP A 39 -3.43 3.17 0.85
N MET A 40 -3.20 2.07 0.12
CA MET A 40 -3.11 0.76 0.75
C MET A 40 -1.91 0.66 1.69
N ALA A 41 -0.77 1.26 1.34
CA ALA A 41 0.39 1.34 2.23
C ALA A 41 0.10 2.17 3.49
N ASP A 42 -0.51 3.34 3.31
CA ASP A 42 -0.90 4.23 4.42
C ASP A 42 -1.94 3.58 5.34
N ALA A 43 -2.83 2.74 4.79
CA ALA A 43 -3.78 1.93 5.55
C ALA A 43 -3.13 0.72 6.28
N GLY A 44 -1.81 0.57 6.21
CA GLY A 44 -1.06 -0.47 6.92
C GLY A 44 -1.02 -1.83 6.22
N VAL A 45 -1.37 -1.92 4.92
CA VAL A 45 -1.27 -3.19 4.19
C VAL A 45 0.20 -3.64 4.12
N PRO A 46 0.54 -4.87 4.53
CA PRO A 46 1.92 -5.33 4.52
C PRO A 46 2.55 -5.28 3.12
N VAL A 47 3.82 -4.84 3.04
CA VAL A 47 4.54 -4.65 1.76
C VAL A 47 4.57 -5.89 0.85
N HIS A 48 4.61 -7.10 1.43
CA HIS A 48 4.59 -8.33 0.65
C HIS A 48 3.22 -8.59 -0.01
N VAL A 49 2.13 -8.20 0.64
CA VAL A 49 0.77 -8.24 0.07
C VAL A 49 0.62 -7.17 -1.00
N LEU A 50 1.08 -5.93 -0.73
CA LEU A 50 1.11 -4.84 -1.71
C LEU A 50 1.85 -5.25 -2.99
N ARG A 51 2.97 -5.96 -2.87
CA ARG A 51 3.73 -6.46 -4.03
C ARG A 51 2.87 -7.40 -4.90
N LEU A 52 2.09 -8.28 -4.28
CA LEU A 52 1.22 -9.22 -4.99
C LEU A 52 0.06 -8.48 -5.68
N ILE A 53 -0.59 -7.55 -4.99
CA ILE A 53 -1.63 -6.67 -5.57
C ILE A 53 -1.05 -5.85 -6.73
N ALA A 54 0.18 -5.36 -6.56
CA ALA A 54 0.89 -4.65 -7.60
C ALA A 54 1.40 -5.57 -8.72
N GLY A 55 1.42 -6.90 -8.57
CA GLY A 55 2.07 -7.78 -9.56
C GLY A 55 3.55 -7.45 -9.79
N HIS A 56 4.24 -6.91 -8.77
CA HIS A 56 5.64 -6.52 -8.90
C HIS A 56 6.58 -7.72 -8.68
N GLY A 57 7.57 -7.87 -9.57
CA GLY A 57 8.57 -8.94 -9.48
C GLY A 57 9.46 -8.84 -8.24
N SER A 58 9.69 -7.64 -7.71
CA SER A 58 10.53 -7.39 -6.54
C SER A 58 9.82 -6.52 -5.49
N LEU A 59 10.28 -6.64 -4.24
CA LEU A 59 9.85 -5.75 -3.16
C LEU A 59 10.39 -4.32 -3.35
N SER A 60 11.58 -4.16 -3.92
CA SER A 60 12.18 -2.83 -4.15
C SER A 60 11.29 -1.89 -4.96
N THR A 61 10.63 -2.40 -6.00
CA THR A 61 9.67 -1.61 -6.81
C THR A 61 8.42 -1.23 -6.02
N THR A 62 8.07 -1.99 -4.99
CA THR A 62 6.91 -1.76 -4.12
C THR A 62 7.22 -0.79 -2.98
N GLN A 63 8.48 -0.71 -2.55
CA GLN A 63 8.91 0.20 -1.48
C GLN A 63 8.64 1.68 -1.78
N ARG A 64 8.52 2.06 -3.06
CA ARG A 64 8.17 3.44 -3.46
C ARG A 64 6.82 3.94 -2.94
N TYR A 65 5.96 3.05 -2.46
CA TYR A 65 4.65 3.40 -1.90
C TYR A 65 4.64 3.46 -0.39
N LEU A 66 5.73 3.04 0.27
CA LEU A 66 5.85 3.07 1.72
C LEU A 66 6.36 4.45 2.14
N HIS A 67 5.50 5.24 2.77
CA HIS A 67 5.86 6.52 3.35
C HIS A 67 5.74 6.45 4.88
N PRO A 68 6.76 5.92 5.58
CA PRO A 68 6.72 5.91 7.04
C PRO A 68 6.75 7.36 7.55
N ASP A 69 5.71 7.74 8.28
CA ASP A 69 5.64 8.99 9.01
C ASP A 69 5.84 8.76 10.52
N ARG A 70 5.83 9.83 11.31
CA ARG A 70 6.01 9.73 12.76
C ARG A 70 4.93 8.86 13.42
N GLN A 71 3.69 8.96 12.95
CA GLN A 71 2.57 8.18 13.47
C GLN A 71 2.80 6.68 13.26
N SER A 72 3.34 6.30 12.11
CA SER A 72 3.67 4.91 11.78
C SER A 72 4.65 4.28 12.79
N PHE A 73 5.60 5.06 13.32
CA PHE A 73 6.52 4.57 14.37
C PHE A 73 5.82 4.39 15.72
N ASP A 74 4.96 5.33 16.09
CA ASP A 74 4.21 5.27 17.34
C ASP A 74 3.25 4.07 17.34
N ASP A 75 2.54 3.85 16.23
CA ASP A 75 1.64 2.71 16.02
C ASP A 75 2.39 1.37 16.06
N ALA A 76 3.58 1.31 15.44
CA ALA A 76 4.43 0.12 15.51
C ALA A 76 4.87 -0.19 16.95
N GLY A 77 5.21 0.84 17.73
CA GLY A 77 5.53 0.70 19.15
C GLY A 77 4.33 0.17 19.95
N ALA A 78 3.15 0.74 19.75
CA ALA A 78 1.92 0.31 20.40
C ALA A 78 1.57 -1.15 20.06
N ALA A 79 1.71 -1.55 18.80
CA ALA A 79 1.48 -2.92 18.35
C ALA A 79 2.42 -3.91 19.04
N LEU A 80 3.71 -3.58 19.18
CA LEU A 80 4.68 -4.40 19.92
C LEU A 80 4.30 -4.52 21.40
N SER A 81 3.99 -3.40 22.06
CA SER A 81 3.56 -3.40 23.46
C SER A 81 2.32 -4.28 23.67
N ALA A 82 1.32 -4.19 22.79
CA ALA A 82 0.12 -5.02 22.85
C ALA A 82 0.44 -6.52 22.71
N HIS A 83 1.29 -6.88 21.73
CA HIS A 83 1.70 -8.26 21.50
C HIS A 83 2.41 -8.87 22.72
N LEU A 84 3.32 -8.11 23.33
CA LEU A 84 4.07 -8.55 24.51
C LEU A 84 3.18 -8.66 25.74
N THR A 85 2.22 -7.75 25.94
CA THR A 85 1.29 -7.81 27.08
C THR A 85 0.31 -8.98 26.95
N ALA A 86 -0.26 -9.20 25.77
CA ALA A 86 -1.15 -10.34 25.50
C ALA A 86 -0.44 -11.69 25.71
N SER A 87 0.86 -11.76 25.40
CA SER A 87 1.68 -12.95 25.60
C SER A 87 2.02 -13.21 27.09
N ARG A 88 1.90 -12.22 27.97
CA ARG A 88 2.21 -12.34 29.40
C ARG A 88 1.04 -12.81 30.27
N SER A 89 -0.20 -12.80 29.77
CA SER A 89 -1.41 -13.01 30.58
C SER A 89 -1.82 -14.48 30.84
N THR A 90 -0.98 -15.48 30.55
CA THR A 90 -1.38 -16.90 30.72
C THR A 90 -0.60 -17.68 31.80
N GLY A 91 0.10 -17.00 32.71
CA GLY A 91 0.71 -17.64 33.89
C GLY A 91 2.22 -17.46 34.03
N GLY A 92 2.71 -16.23 33.97
CA GLY A 92 4.11 -15.92 34.24
C GLY A 92 4.49 -16.16 35.71
N PRO A 93 5.73 -16.59 36.01
CA PRO A 93 6.17 -16.91 37.36
C PRO A 93 6.09 -15.68 38.28
N GLN A 94 5.47 -15.87 39.44
CA GLN A 94 5.38 -14.87 40.50
C GLN A 94 6.78 -14.64 41.07
N LEU A 95 7.44 -13.55 40.66
CA LEU A 95 8.68 -13.11 41.28
C LEU A 95 8.34 -12.53 42.66
N ARG A 96 8.53 -13.35 43.70
CA ARG A 96 8.46 -12.93 45.09
C ARG A 96 9.75 -12.17 45.40
N VAL A 97 9.65 -10.85 45.54
CA VAL A 97 10.75 -10.04 46.07
C VAL A 97 10.94 -10.45 47.54
N VAL A 98 12.13 -10.92 47.88
CA VAL A 98 12.59 -11.23 49.25
C VAL A 98 13.33 -10.01 49.78
#